data_AF-A0A524QGA7-F1
#
_entry.id   AF-A0A524QGA7-F1
#
_cell.length_a   1.000
_cell.length_b   1.000
_cell.length_c   1.000
_cell.angle_alpha   90.00
_cell.angle_beta   90.00
_cell.angle_gamma   90.00
#
_symmetry.space_group_name_H-M   'P 1'
#
loop_
_entity.id
_entity.type
_entity.pdbx_description
1 polymer ?
#
loop_
_entity_poly.entity_id
_entity_poly.type
_entity_poly.pdbx_seq_one_letter_code
_entity_poly.pdbx_strand_id
1 'polypeptide(L)'
;YLAKSSRDDIYKQIIADLEEASNLVAWPNESDATRSTERINKAFVKAFRARLCLQAAGYSQYPDGIRRSNDPELSVATLYPIALQECKDVITSNTAQLETSFEKVFRLMCEEDITAGGESLWEIPFAAGRGRVAFTFAVQHRSTDQYTGQPRGGSAGPLPFVFYDFDAKDTRRDVTCVPYEYGSAVSNVAMQELRSVDNWCFGKWRYEWMTRFVTSTNDDGLNKIYLRYAEVILMAAEIENELNGPSAAVPYLKQIRQRAFAQADWPTKVDAYVNALSSKELMFEAIVNEHAFEFCGEMERKSALIRWNLLQSKMEEALMKMNNLRNQTGEYADVPSNLYYRYVADEDGLRTKLDIYGLNRGENSDMSGEYTGFEEWIAPDLIADAKIASLYKNEPDKNQFWPIWQVFIDASNGMLTNDYGY
;
A
#
# COMPACT_ATOMS: atom_id res chain seq x y z
N TYR A 1 39.07 -4.03 1.24
CA TYR A 1 37.84 -3.36 0.77
C TYR A 1 37.47 -3.94 -0.58
N LEU A 2 36.19 -4.21 -0.82
CA LEU A 2 35.69 -4.72 -2.11
C LEU A 2 35.03 -3.58 -2.88
N ALA A 3 35.19 -3.57 -4.20
CA ALA A 3 34.44 -2.68 -5.07
C ALA A 3 32.95 -3.03 -5.04
N LYS A 4 32.09 -2.06 -5.36
CA LYS A 4 30.66 -2.32 -5.53
C LYS A 4 30.41 -3.25 -6.73
N SER A 5 29.48 -4.19 -6.57
CA SER A 5 28.95 -4.99 -7.67
C SER A 5 27.91 -4.20 -8.45
N SER A 6 27.73 -4.54 -9.73
CA SER A 6 26.62 -3.99 -10.50
C SER A 6 25.28 -4.46 -9.91
N ARG A 7 24.24 -3.65 -10.04
CA ARG A 7 22.88 -4.05 -9.64
C ARG A 7 22.43 -5.32 -10.39
N ASP A 8 22.85 -5.47 -11.63
CA ASP A 8 22.49 -6.61 -12.48
C ASP A 8 23.07 -7.91 -11.94
N ASP A 9 24.34 -7.90 -11.51
CA ASP A 9 24.96 -9.08 -10.88
C ASP A 9 24.32 -9.42 -9.54
N ILE A 10 23.91 -8.41 -8.76
CA ILE A 10 23.19 -8.60 -7.50
C ILE A 10 21.83 -9.26 -7.76
N TYR A 11 21.08 -8.80 -8.77
CA TYR A 11 19.79 -9.41 -9.12
C TYR A 11 19.95 -10.87 -9.57
N LYS A 12 20.92 -11.16 -10.45
CA LYS A 12 21.17 -12.53 -10.90
C LYS A 12 21.46 -13.46 -9.72
N GLN A 13 22.31 -13.03 -8.79
CA GLN A 13 22.63 -13.82 -7.60
C GLN A 13 21.39 -14.06 -6.73
N ILE A 14 20.65 -13.00 -6.36
CA ILE A 14 19.51 -13.16 -5.44
C ILE A 14 18.37 -13.98 -6.08
N ILE A 15 18.14 -13.83 -7.39
CA ILE A 15 17.14 -14.62 -8.11
C ILE A 15 17.53 -16.11 -8.13
N ALA A 16 18.82 -16.42 -8.29
CA ALA A 16 19.33 -17.80 -8.22
C ALA A 16 19.26 -18.36 -6.79
N ASP A 17 19.60 -17.57 -5.77
CA ASP A 17 19.49 -17.98 -4.36
C ASP A 17 18.03 -18.31 -4.00
N LEU A 18 17.07 -17.52 -4.49
CA LEU A 18 15.64 -17.78 -4.25
C LEU A 18 15.13 -19.00 -5.01
N GLU A 19 15.69 -19.31 -6.19
CA GLU A 19 15.42 -20.56 -6.90
C GLU A 19 15.83 -21.76 -6.05
N GLU A 20 17.06 -21.76 -5.56
CA GLU A 20 17.57 -22.80 -4.68
C GLU A 20 16.70 -22.91 -3.42
N ALA A 21 16.45 -21.78 -2.75
CA ALA A 21 15.65 -21.73 -1.54
C ALA A 21 14.24 -22.31 -1.75
N SER A 22 13.62 -22.09 -2.92
CA SER A 22 12.28 -22.62 -3.23
C SER A 22 12.20 -24.15 -3.19
N ASN A 23 13.34 -24.85 -3.35
CA ASN A 23 13.44 -26.30 -3.25
C ASN A 23 13.71 -26.79 -1.81
N LEU A 24 14.04 -25.88 -0.89
CA LEU A 24 14.47 -26.20 0.47
C LEU A 24 13.41 -25.86 1.54
N VAL A 25 12.58 -24.85 1.30
CA VAL A 25 11.54 -24.42 2.25
C VAL A 25 10.22 -25.16 2.00
N ALA A 26 9.43 -25.38 3.05
CA ALA A 26 8.10 -25.99 2.93
C ALA A 26 7.04 -24.95 2.53
N TRP A 27 5.96 -25.38 1.88
CA TRP A 27 4.76 -24.57 1.68
C TRP A 27 4.15 -24.15 3.03
N PRO A 28 3.33 -23.08 3.07
CA PRO A 28 2.47 -22.80 4.22
C PRO A 28 1.74 -24.05 4.70
N ASN A 29 1.74 -24.29 6.01
CA ASN A 29 1.14 -25.44 6.69
C ASN A 29 1.66 -26.84 6.32
N GLU A 30 2.65 -26.97 5.44
CA GLU A 30 3.25 -28.27 5.08
C GLU A 30 4.13 -28.84 6.21
N SER A 31 4.70 -27.98 7.06
CA SER A 31 5.56 -28.38 8.19
C SER A 31 5.27 -27.57 9.44
N ASP A 32 5.71 -28.05 10.61
CA ASP A 32 5.61 -27.28 11.87
C ASP A 32 6.30 -25.91 11.78
N ALA A 33 7.38 -25.79 10.99
CA ALA A 33 8.12 -24.54 10.81
C ALA A 33 7.40 -23.51 9.94
N THR A 34 6.38 -23.90 9.18
CA THR A 34 5.66 -23.05 8.21
C THR A 34 4.17 -22.90 8.55
N ARG A 35 3.79 -23.15 9.81
CA ARG A 35 2.43 -22.86 10.34
C ARG A 35 2.21 -21.41 10.72
N SER A 36 3.27 -20.60 10.74
CA SER A 36 3.21 -19.18 11.07
C SER A 36 3.76 -18.30 9.94
N THR A 37 3.22 -17.09 9.80
CA THR A 37 3.66 -16.05 8.87
C THR A 37 4.98 -15.39 9.29
N GLU A 38 5.50 -15.65 10.49
CA GLU A 38 6.77 -15.10 10.97
C GLU A 38 8.01 -15.85 10.46
N ARG A 39 7.81 -17.03 9.86
CA ARG A 39 8.87 -17.83 9.25
C ARG A 39 8.72 -17.87 7.73
N ILE A 40 9.86 -17.88 7.06
CA ILE A 40 9.94 -18.01 5.61
C ILE A 40 9.31 -19.33 5.18
N ASN A 41 8.40 -19.25 4.22
CA ASN A 41 7.75 -20.39 3.56
C ASN A 41 7.89 -20.30 2.04
N LYS A 42 7.57 -21.39 1.34
CA LYS A 42 7.73 -21.48 -0.11
C LYS A 42 6.88 -20.49 -0.88
N ALA A 43 5.67 -20.19 -0.41
CA ALA A 43 4.82 -19.20 -1.08
C ALA A 43 5.47 -17.82 -1.09
N PHE A 44 6.04 -17.39 0.05
CA PHE A 44 6.81 -16.15 0.13
C PHE A 44 8.04 -16.17 -0.79
N VAL A 45 8.87 -17.22 -0.73
CA VAL A 45 10.11 -17.30 -1.54
C VAL A 45 9.81 -17.17 -3.03
N LYS A 46 8.81 -17.91 -3.52
CA LYS A 46 8.38 -17.86 -4.93
C LYS A 46 7.83 -16.49 -5.32
N ALA A 47 6.95 -15.93 -4.49
CA ALA A 47 6.39 -14.60 -4.73
C ALA A 47 7.47 -13.50 -4.71
N PHE A 48 8.44 -13.58 -3.79
CA PHE A 48 9.54 -12.63 -3.72
C PHE A 48 10.47 -12.75 -4.93
N ARG A 49 10.75 -13.98 -5.39
CA ARG A 49 11.49 -14.22 -6.65
C ARG A 49 10.76 -13.59 -7.84
N ALA A 50 9.44 -13.77 -7.94
CA ALA A 50 8.64 -13.13 -8.99
C ALA A 50 8.74 -11.60 -8.93
N ARG A 51 8.61 -10.99 -7.74
CA ARG A 51 8.76 -9.54 -7.52
C ARG A 51 10.13 -9.04 -7.98
N LEU A 52 11.20 -9.76 -7.65
CA LEU A 52 12.56 -9.40 -8.07
C LEU A 52 12.78 -9.58 -9.58
N CYS A 53 12.21 -10.62 -10.19
CA CYS A 53 12.24 -10.78 -11.65
C CYS A 53 11.58 -9.59 -12.38
N LEU A 54 10.40 -9.16 -11.92
CA LEU A 54 9.71 -7.96 -12.43
C LEU A 54 10.54 -6.69 -12.24
N GLN A 55 11.18 -6.55 -11.08
CA GLN A 55 12.02 -5.39 -10.78
C GLN A 55 13.30 -5.35 -11.60
N ALA A 56 13.95 -6.50 -11.81
CA ALA A 56 15.20 -6.62 -12.56
C ALA A 56 15.00 -6.40 -14.08
N ALA A 57 13.88 -6.90 -14.62
CA ALA A 57 13.51 -6.67 -16.02
C ALA A 57 12.91 -5.29 -16.31
N GLY A 58 12.53 -4.57 -15.26
CA GLY A 58 11.91 -3.25 -15.34
C GLY A 58 12.90 -2.10 -15.56
N TYR A 59 12.35 -0.90 -15.72
CA TYR A 59 13.14 0.33 -15.80
C TYR A 59 13.77 0.67 -14.46
N SER A 60 14.95 1.29 -14.50
CA SER A 60 15.60 1.86 -13.33
C SER A 60 16.66 2.88 -13.75
N GLN A 61 17.07 3.72 -12.80
CA GLN A 61 18.18 4.66 -12.99
C GLN A 61 19.51 3.90 -12.99
N TYR A 62 20.29 4.07 -14.07
CA TYR A 62 21.68 3.66 -14.22
C TYR A 62 22.57 4.92 -14.36
N PRO A 63 23.91 4.79 -14.23
CA PRO A 63 24.82 5.93 -14.38
C PRO A 63 24.71 6.65 -15.73
N ASP A 64 24.29 5.92 -16.78
CA ASP A 64 24.11 6.41 -18.14
C ASP A 64 22.68 6.86 -18.47
N GLY A 65 21.74 6.76 -17.53
CA GLY A 65 20.34 7.18 -17.71
C GLY A 65 19.31 6.15 -17.24
N ILE A 66 18.04 6.44 -17.49
CA ILE A 66 16.94 5.54 -17.14
C ILE A 66 16.71 4.56 -18.28
N ARG A 67 16.83 3.28 -17.98
CA ARG A 67 16.63 2.19 -18.94
C ARG A 67 16.35 0.88 -18.22
N ARG A 68 16.02 -0.16 -18.98
CA ARG A 68 16.10 -1.55 -18.53
C ARG A 68 17.57 -2.01 -18.51
N SER A 69 17.84 -3.16 -17.89
CA SER A 69 19.16 -3.79 -18.01
C SER A 69 19.49 -4.11 -19.49
N ASN A 70 20.78 -4.03 -19.82
CA ASN A 70 21.30 -4.48 -21.13
C ASN A 70 21.73 -5.96 -21.10
N ASP A 71 21.67 -6.61 -19.93
CA ASP A 71 21.96 -8.03 -19.77
C ASP A 71 20.76 -8.86 -20.28
N PRO A 72 20.93 -9.72 -21.31
CA PRO A 72 19.83 -10.52 -21.84
C PRO A 72 19.23 -11.50 -20.82
N GLU A 73 19.99 -11.92 -19.79
CA GLU A 73 19.48 -12.77 -18.71
C GLU A 73 18.45 -12.04 -17.84
N LEU A 74 18.51 -10.70 -17.80
CA LEU A 74 17.58 -9.86 -17.06
C LEU A 74 16.47 -9.28 -17.95
N SER A 75 16.34 -9.73 -19.20
CA SER A 75 15.30 -9.22 -20.09
C SER A 75 13.90 -9.69 -19.68
N VAL A 76 12.87 -8.94 -20.10
CA VAL A 76 11.45 -9.34 -19.94
C VAL A 76 11.21 -10.74 -20.52
N ALA A 77 11.75 -11.04 -21.70
CA ALA A 77 11.59 -12.32 -22.37
C ALA A 77 12.16 -13.50 -21.55
N THR A 78 13.16 -13.26 -20.70
CA THR A 78 13.78 -14.27 -19.83
C THR A 78 13.09 -14.35 -18.47
N LEU A 79 12.92 -13.21 -17.80
CA LEU A 79 12.49 -13.18 -16.40
C LEU A 79 10.97 -13.27 -16.19
N TYR A 80 10.16 -12.74 -17.12
CA TYR A 80 8.70 -12.78 -16.95
C TYR A 80 8.14 -14.21 -17.00
N PRO A 81 8.60 -15.12 -17.89
CA PRO A 81 8.19 -16.52 -17.83
C PRO A 81 8.50 -17.20 -16.48
N ILE A 82 9.67 -16.92 -15.89
CA ILE A 82 10.05 -17.41 -14.56
C ILE A 82 9.08 -16.86 -13.51
N ALA A 83 8.91 -15.53 -13.47
CA ALA A 83 8.02 -14.86 -12.53
C ALA A 83 6.56 -15.35 -12.62
N LEU A 84 6.08 -15.59 -13.84
CA LEU A 84 4.73 -16.12 -14.07
C LEU A 84 4.59 -17.52 -13.51
N GLN A 85 5.59 -18.38 -13.73
CA GLN A 85 5.56 -19.74 -13.20
C GLN A 85 5.57 -19.72 -11.67
N GLU A 86 6.38 -18.86 -11.05
CA GLU A 86 6.38 -18.70 -9.60
C GLU A 86 5.01 -18.25 -9.06
N CYS A 87 4.36 -17.28 -9.72
CA CYS A 87 3.02 -16.86 -9.33
C CYS A 87 2.00 -18.00 -9.50
N LYS A 88 2.04 -18.72 -10.63
CA LYS A 88 1.15 -19.86 -10.90
C LYS A 88 1.34 -21.00 -9.90
N ASP A 89 2.58 -21.31 -9.52
CA ASP A 89 2.88 -22.33 -8.52
C ASP A 89 2.24 -21.95 -7.17
N VAL A 90 2.39 -20.70 -6.73
CA VAL A 90 1.76 -20.21 -5.49
C VAL A 90 0.25 -20.32 -5.56
N ILE A 91 -0.36 -19.85 -6.66
CA ILE A 91 -1.81 -19.86 -6.85
C ILE A 91 -2.36 -21.29 -6.89
N THR A 92 -1.70 -22.19 -7.62
CA THR A 92 -2.14 -23.59 -7.79
C THR A 92 -1.82 -24.48 -6.60
N SER A 93 -0.90 -24.07 -5.72
CA SER A 93 -0.60 -24.79 -4.48
C SER A 93 -1.82 -24.89 -3.56
N ASN A 94 -2.74 -23.91 -3.61
CA ASN A 94 -3.85 -23.74 -2.67
C ASN A 94 -3.41 -23.72 -1.19
N THR A 95 -2.16 -23.31 -0.93
CA THR A 95 -1.60 -23.21 0.42
C THR A 95 -1.69 -21.81 1.00
N ALA A 96 -2.06 -20.81 0.19
CA ALA A 96 -2.37 -19.45 0.58
C ALA A 96 -3.54 -18.92 -0.28
N GLN A 97 -4.24 -17.89 0.19
CA GLN A 97 -5.43 -17.36 -0.48
C GLN A 97 -5.67 -15.89 -0.12
N LEU A 98 -6.50 -15.19 -0.90
CA LEU A 98 -7.02 -13.88 -0.49
C LEU A 98 -7.92 -14.05 0.73
N GLU A 99 -7.90 -13.06 1.63
CA GLU A 99 -8.91 -12.98 2.67
C GLU A 99 -10.28 -12.62 2.06
N THR A 100 -11.34 -12.97 2.78
CA THR A 100 -12.72 -12.77 2.34
C THR A 100 -13.09 -11.30 2.14
N SER A 101 -12.38 -10.38 2.80
CA SER A 101 -12.53 -8.93 2.63
C SER A 101 -11.18 -8.24 2.80
N PHE A 102 -11.06 -7.01 2.29
CA PHE A 102 -9.81 -6.26 2.36
C PHE A 102 -9.47 -5.85 3.78
N GLU A 103 -10.49 -5.41 4.53
CA GLU A 103 -10.36 -5.07 5.95
C GLU A 103 -9.80 -6.24 6.76
N LYS A 104 -10.27 -7.47 6.49
CA LYS A 104 -9.88 -8.65 7.25
C LYS A 104 -8.37 -8.88 7.26
N VAL A 105 -7.67 -8.59 6.15
CA VAL A 105 -6.20 -8.69 6.08
C VAL A 105 -5.53 -7.88 7.19
N PHE A 106 -5.97 -6.63 7.34
CA PHE A 106 -5.39 -5.67 8.27
C PHE A 106 -5.91 -5.85 9.69
N ARG A 107 -7.15 -6.31 9.85
CA ARG A 107 -7.71 -6.67 11.14
C ARG A 107 -6.97 -7.87 11.73
N LEU A 108 -6.77 -8.95 10.97
CA LEU A 108 -5.99 -10.12 11.42
C LEU A 108 -4.57 -9.73 11.83
N MET A 109 -3.91 -8.85 11.07
CA MET A 109 -2.60 -8.35 11.44
C MET A 109 -2.63 -7.53 12.73
N CYS A 110 -3.61 -6.63 12.93
CA CYS A 110 -3.78 -5.88 14.19
C CYS A 110 -4.11 -6.80 15.38
N GLU A 111 -4.85 -7.88 15.13
CA GLU A 111 -5.16 -8.93 16.10
C GLU A 111 -3.96 -9.84 16.42
N GLU A 112 -2.83 -9.63 15.74
CA GLU A 112 -1.60 -10.42 15.83
C GLU A 112 -1.83 -11.90 15.43
N ASP A 113 -2.77 -12.17 14.50
CA ASP A 113 -2.97 -13.50 13.93
C ASP A 113 -1.86 -13.83 12.92
N ILE A 114 -0.89 -14.60 13.40
CA ILE A 114 0.25 -15.07 12.63
C ILE A 114 0.01 -16.41 11.93
N THR A 115 -1.23 -16.89 11.82
CA THR A 115 -1.53 -18.20 11.21
C THR A 115 -1.22 -18.20 9.72
N ALA A 116 -0.44 -19.18 9.26
CA ALA A 116 -0.10 -19.30 7.85
C ALA A 116 -1.29 -19.80 7.00
N GLY A 117 -1.29 -19.42 5.72
CA GLY A 117 -2.23 -19.89 4.71
C GLY A 117 -3.40 -18.96 4.39
N GLY A 118 -3.45 -17.80 5.06
CA GLY A 118 -4.25 -16.65 4.64
C GLY A 118 -3.52 -15.79 3.59
N GLU A 119 -3.88 -14.51 3.55
CA GLU A 119 -3.32 -13.56 2.58
C GLU A 119 -1.91 -13.10 2.92
N SER A 120 -1.53 -13.05 4.20
CA SER A 120 -0.16 -12.73 4.62
C SER A 120 0.79 -13.90 4.29
N LEU A 121 1.78 -13.67 3.42
CA LEU A 121 2.75 -14.72 3.06
C LEU A 121 3.98 -14.68 3.97
N TRP A 122 4.43 -13.50 4.36
CA TRP A 122 5.45 -13.35 5.40
C TRP A 122 5.37 -11.96 6.03
N GLU A 123 5.61 -11.93 7.33
CA GLU A 123 5.66 -10.72 8.14
C GLU A 123 7.03 -10.57 8.77
N ILE A 124 7.52 -9.34 8.83
CA ILE A 124 8.68 -9.01 9.65
C ILE A 124 8.24 -9.13 11.11
N PRO A 125 8.76 -10.11 11.87
CA PRO A 125 8.30 -10.36 13.22
C PRO A 125 8.91 -9.34 14.18
N PHE A 126 8.09 -8.80 15.07
CA PHE A 126 8.53 -7.93 16.15
C PHE A 126 8.14 -8.50 17.51
N ALA A 127 9.04 -8.40 18.48
CA ALA A 127 8.69 -8.62 19.87
C ALA A 127 7.90 -7.40 20.40
N ALA A 128 7.05 -7.60 21.42
CA ALA A 128 6.16 -6.56 21.99
C ALA A 128 6.80 -5.19 22.33
N GLY A 129 8.12 -5.14 22.56
CA GLY A 129 8.88 -3.91 22.83
C GLY A 129 9.86 -3.53 21.71
N ARG A 130 9.58 -3.92 20.47
CA ARG A 130 10.36 -3.61 19.26
C ARG A 130 9.40 -3.33 18.10
N GLY A 131 9.87 -2.68 17.04
CA GLY A 131 9.01 -2.34 15.92
C GLY A 131 8.11 -1.13 16.23
N ARG A 132 7.83 -0.35 15.18
CA ARG A 132 7.10 0.92 15.24
C ARG A 132 6.05 1.01 14.14
N VAL A 133 5.29 -0.07 13.93
CA VAL A 133 4.31 -0.13 12.85
C VAL A 133 3.09 0.69 13.23
N ALA A 134 2.40 0.33 14.33
CA ALA A 134 1.27 1.10 14.82
C ALA A 134 1.70 2.51 15.25
N PHE A 135 2.85 2.62 15.93
CA PHE A 135 3.43 3.89 16.36
C PHE A 135 3.52 4.91 15.22
N THR A 136 3.89 4.46 14.01
CA THR A 136 4.10 5.33 12.86
C THR A 136 2.83 5.48 12.03
N PHE A 137 2.16 4.37 11.72
CA PHE A 137 1.15 4.30 10.66
C PHE A 137 -0.28 4.10 11.14
N ALA A 138 -0.52 3.82 12.42
CA ALA A 138 -1.88 3.66 12.89
C ALA A 138 -2.68 4.96 12.79
N VAL A 139 -4.01 4.87 12.89
CA VAL A 139 -4.84 6.05 13.21
C VAL A 139 -4.28 6.72 14.46
N GLN A 140 -4.18 8.06 14.47
CA GLN A 140 -3.55 8.77 15.57
C GLN A 140 -4.42 8.75 16.84
N HIS A 141 -3.77 8.60 18.00
CA HIS A 141 -4.36 8.82 19.32
C HIS A 141 -3.59 9.96 20.02
N ARG A 142 -4.29 11.00 20.47
CA ARG A 142 -3.67 12.20 21.08
C ARG A 142 -3.26 12.02 22.54
N SER A 143 -3.86 11.07 23.25
CA SER A 143 -3.53 10.71 24.63
C SER A 143 -3.71 9.22 24.87
N THR A 144 -3.25 8.71 26.00
CA THR A 144 -3.66 7.38 26.47
C THR A 144 -5.18 7.35 26.60
N ASP A 145 -5.80 6.29 26.09
CA ASP A 145 -7.26 6.14 26.01
C ASP A 145 -7.69 4.67 26.15
N GLN A 146 -8.93 4.35 25.76
CA GLN A 146 -9.51 3.01 25.86
C GLN A 146 -8.85 1.96 24.96
N TYR A 147 -8.15 2.37 23.90
CA TYR A 147 -7.54 1.46 22.93
C TYR A 147 -6.03 1.31 23.15
N THR A 148 -5.35 2.37 23.60
CA THR A 148 -3.89 2.36 23.71
C THR A 148 -3.31 3.16 24.87
N GLY A 149 -2.24 2.62 25.46
CA GLY A 149 -1.33 3.33 26.36
C GLY A 149 -0.24 4.11 25.62
N GLN A 150 -0.18 4.00 24.29
CA GLN A 150 0.82 4.60 23.41
C GLN A 150 0.16 5.65 22.49
N PRO A 151 0.07 6.94 22.90
CA PRO A 151 -0.54 8.01 22.10
C PRO A 151 0.32 8.37 20.88
N ARG A 152 0.14 7.62 19.80
CA ARG A 152 0.95 7.64 18.56
C ARG A 152 0.06 7.33 17.35
N GLY A 153 0.67 7.15 16.18
CA GLY A 153 -0.01 7.03 14.89
C GLY A 153 -0.04 8.34 14.10
N GLY A 154 -0.56 8.29 12.88
CA GLY A 154 -0.82 9.42 12.01
C GLY A 154 0.42 10.16 11.50
N SER A 155 1.61 9.54 11.54
CA SER A 155 2.84 10.15 11.01
C SER A 155 2.89 10.13 9.48
N ALA A 156 2.08 9.28 8.84
CA ALA A 156 1.91 9.24 7.40
C ALA A 156 0.47 8.87 7.04
N GLY A 157 0.05 9.29 5.84
CA GLY A 157 -1.27 8.97 5.31
C GLY A 157 -1.35 9.20 3.81
N PRO A 158 -2.51 8.88 3.20
CA PRO A 158 -2.70 9.06 1.77
C PRO A 158 -2.75 10.55 1.42
N LEU A 159 -2.44 10.87 0.17
CA LEU A 159 -2.83 12.17 -0.38
C LEU A 159 -4.37 12.22 -0.42
N PRO A 160 -5.02 13.33 -0.04
CA PRO A 160 -6.47 13.37 0.13
C PRO A 160 -7.26 13.02 -1.12
N PHE A 161 -6.75 13.35 -2.30
CA PHE A 161 -7.43 13.00 -3.55
C PHE A 161 -7.59 11.48 -3.74
N VAL A 162 -6.75 10.66 -3.09
CA VAL A 162 -6.81 9.19 -3.20
C VAL A 162 -8.16 8.66 -2.75
N PHE A 163 -8.76 9.23 -1.68
CA PHE A 163 -10.11 8.86 -1.24
C PHE A 163 -11.14 9.01 -2.37
N TYR A 164 -11.01 10.07 -3.16
CA TYR A 164 -11.92 10.42 -4.26
C TYR A 164 -11.58 9.74 -5.60
N ASP A 165 -10.39 9.14 -5.71
CA ASP A 165 -10.00 8.29 -6.84
C ASP A 165 -10.60 6.88 -6.73
N PHE A 166 -10.92 6.42 -5.51
CA PHE A 166 -11.70 5.22 -5.31
C PHE A 166 -13.15 5.41 -5.78
N ASP A 167 -13.73 4.33 -6.29
CA ASP A 167 -15.19 4.26 -6.39
C ASP A 167 -15.81 4.29 -4.99
N ALA A 168 -16.93 4.99 -4.81
CA ALA A 168 -17.57 5.12 -3.50
C ALA A 168 -18.06 3.78 -2.92
N LYS A 169 -18.21 2.74 -3.75
CA LYS A 169 -18.56 1.38 -3.32
C LYS A 169 -17.36 0.46 -3.13
N ASP A 170 -16.15 0.94 -3.37
CA ASP A 170 -14.93 0.18 -3.16
C ASP A 170 -14.63 0.10 -1.65
N THR A 171 -14.76 -1.10 -1.08
CA THR A 171 -14.62 -1.34 0.37
C THR A 171 -13.21 -1.03 0.90
N ARG A 172 -12.21 -0.91 0.01
CA ARG A 172 -10.83 -0.58 0.39
C ARG A 172 -10.66 0.89 0.75
N ARG A 173 -11.53 1.76 0.23
CA ARG A 173 -11.44 3.22 0.38
C ARG A 173 -11.38 3.64 1.84
N ASP A 174 -12.39 3.24 2.62
CA ASP A 174 -12.58 3.68 4.01
C ASP A 174 -11.64 2.94 4.99
N VAL A 175 -11.18 1.74 4.61
CA VAL A 175 -10.10 1.04 5.31
C VAL A 175 -8.76 1.76 5.09
N THR A 176 -8.53 2.29 3.89
CA THR A 176 -7.25 2.90 3.52
C THR A 176 -7.14 4.35 4.00
N CYS A 177 -8.17 5.15 3.79
CA CYS A 177 -8.15 6.60 3.96
C CYS A 177 -9.01 7.01 5.15
N VAL A 178 -8.37 7.42 6.25
CA VAL A 178 -9.05 7.80 7.48
C VAL A 178 -8.95 9.31 7.72
N PRO A 179 -10.07 10.07 7.71
CA PRO A 179 -10.08 11.53 7.87
C PRO A 179 -10.14 11.97 9.34
N TYR A 180 -9.93 11.07 10.30
CA TYR A 180 -10.05 11.35 11.73
C TYR A 180 -8.86 10.81 12.53
N GLU A 181 -8.84 11.17 13.81
CA GLU A 181 -7.98 10.65 14.86
C GLU A 181 -8.76 10.50 16.15
N TYR A 182 -8.24 9.80 17.15
CA TYR A 182 -8.80 9.83 18.50
C TYR A 182 -8.22 11.01 19.28
N GLY A 183 -9.12 11.87 19.76
CA GLY A 183 -8.83 13.09 20.52
C GLY A 183 -8.23 12.83 21.90
N SER A 184 -8.13 13.88 22.71
CA SER A 184 -7.69 13.72 24.11
C SER A 184 -8.79 13.05 24.93
N ALA A 185 -8.46 11.94 25.57
CA ALA A 185 -9.41 11.16 26.38
C ALA A 185 -9.89 11.95 27.60
N VAL A 186 -11.20 11.87 27.85
CA VAL A 186 -11.84 12.34 29.07
C VAL A 186 -12.36 11.12 29.81
N SER A 187 -11.94 10.93 31.06
CA SER A 187 -12.27 9.72 31.85
C SER A 187 -11.89 8.42 31.12
N ASN A 188 -10.70 8.41 30.49
CA ASN A 188 -10.15 7.32 29.66
C ASN A 188 -10.93 7.01 28.38
N VAL A 189 -11.85 7.87 27.94
CA VAL A 189 -12.58 7.71 26.69
C VAL A 189 -12.19 8.83 25.72
N ALA A 190 -11.52 8.47 24.63
CA ALA A 190 -11.25 9.36 23.50
C ALA A 190 -12.37 9.24 22.45
N MET A 191 -12.75 10.38 21.90
CA MET A 191 -13.71 10.49 20.80
C MET A 191 -12.95 10.72 19.50
N GLN A 192 -13.48 10.27 18.37
CA GLN A 192 -12.92 10.59 17.07
C GLN A 192 -13.08 12.09 16.78
N GLU A 193 -12.01 12.74 16.34
CA GLU A 193 -11.97 14.14 15.92
C GLU A 193 -11.56 14.18 14.45
N LEU A 194 -12.21 15.04 13.65
CA LEU A 194 -11.81 15.26 12.26
C LEU A 194 -10.38 15.82 12.20
N ARG A 195 -9.58 15.31 11.28
CA ARG A 195 -8.27 15.89 10.91
C ARG A 195 -8.47 16.92 9.80
N SER A 196 -7.43 17.67 9.43
CA SER A 196 -7.49 18.52 8.23
C SER A 196 -7.52 17.67 6.95
N VAL A 197 -8.11 18.22 5.89
CA VAL A 197 -8.16 17.56 4.57
C VAL A 197 -6.78 17.19 4.04
N ASP A 198 -5.71 17.90 4.39
CA ASP A 198 -4.36 17.60 3.91
C ASP A 198 -3.55 16.64 4.80
N ASN A 199 -4.18 16.09 5.84
CA ASN A 199 -3.53 15.33 6.89
C ASN A 199 -4.31 14.08 7.28
N TRP A 200 -4.69 13.24 6.32
CA TRP A 200 -5.38 11.97 6.61
C TRP A 200 -4.43 10.95 7.24
N CYS A 201 -4.97 9.94 7.93
CA CYS A 201 -4.23 8.76 8.38
C CYS A 201 -4.39 7.61 7.35
N PHE A 202 -3.39 6.72 7.28
CA PHE A 202 -3.65 5.38 6.77
C PHE A 202 -4.50 4.62 7.80
N GLY A 203 -5.56 3.95 7.36
CA GLY A 203 -6.45 3.17 8.24
C GLY A 203 -6.16 1.67 8.29
N LYS A 204 -5.05 1.23 7.69
CA LYS A 204 -4.63 -0.18 7.62
C LYS A 204 -3.99 -0.69 8.92
N TRP A 205 -3.68 0.21 9.85
CA TRP A 205 -3.17 -0.11 11.18
C TRP A 205 -3.99 0.69 12.20
N ARG A 206 -4.41 0.05 13.28
CA ARG A 206 -5.41 0.61 14.20
C ARG A 206 -5.22 0.03 15.59
N TYR A 207 -5.06 0.87 16.61
CA TYR A 207 -5.00 0.37 17.99
C TYR A 207 -6.36 -0.18 18.44
N GLU A 208 -7.45 0.38 17.93
CA GLU A 208 -8.82 -0.07 18.19
C GLU A 208 -9.15 -1.44 17.60
N TRP A 209 -8.32 -1.95 16.68
CA TRP A 209 -8.40 -3.32 16.17
C TRP A 209 -7.47 -4.30 16.89
N MET A 210 -6.59 -3.82 17.78
CA MET A 210 -5.67 -4.69 18.50
C MET A 210 -6.39 -5.40 19.65
N THR A 211 -6.06 -6.68 19.85
CA THR A 211 -6.52 -7.43 21.03
C THR A 211 -5.73 -7.07 22.29
N ARG A 212 -4.48 -6.64 22.11
CA ARG A 212 -3.57 -6.22 23.19
C ARG A 212 -3.60 -4.71 23.39
N PHE A 213 -3.70 -4.29 24.65
CA PHE A 213 -3.47 -2.90 25.05
C PHE A 213 -1.97 -2.57 25.08
N VAL A 214 -1.50 -1.73 24.15
CA VAL A 214 -0.08 -1.38 24.02
C VAL A 214 0.33 -0.37 25.10
N THR A 215 1.27 -0.74 25.98
CA THR A 215 1.73 0.10 27.10
C THR A 215 3.14 0.66 26.93
N SER A 216 3.92 0.11 26.00
CA SER A 216 5.26 0.61 25.69
C SER A 216 5.17 2.00 25.06
N THR A 217 6.03 2.93 25.47
CA THR A 217 5.94 4.33 25.03
C THR A 217 6.55 4.61 23.66
N ASN A 218 7.41 3.70 23.17
CA ASN A 218 8.26 3.93 22.02
C ASN A 218 8.12 2.88 20.91
N ASP A 219 7.82 1.64 21.27
CA ASP A 219 7.74 0.52 20.33
C ASP A 219 6.43 -0.24 20.58
N ASP A 220 5.72 -0.68 19.54
CA ASP A 220 4.41 -1.32 19.66
C ASP A 220 4.45 -2.85 19.57
N GLY A 221 5.40 -3.43 18.85
CA GLY A 221 5.49 -4.87 18.65
C GLY A 221 4.64 -5.43 17.53
N LEU A 222 3.88 -4.59 16.83
CA LEU A 222 3.01 -5.06 15.76
C LEU A 222 3.85 -5.46 14.54
N ASN A 223 3.59 -6.66 14.02
CA ASN A 223 4.27 -7.17 12.83
C ASN A 223 4.02 -6.29 11.60
N LYS A 224 4.96 -6.35 10.64
CA LYS A 224 4.79 -5.72 9.32
C LYS A 224 4.64 -6.78 8.24
N ILE A 225 3.47 -6.85 7.61
CA ILE A 225 3.29 -7.60 6.36
C ILE A 225 4.27 -7.05 5.33
N TYR A 226 5.14 -7.91 4.82
CA TYR A 226 6.14 -7.54 3.80
C TYR A 226 5.73 -7.98 2.40
N LEU A 227 5.05 -9.13 2.30
CA LEU A 227 4.47 -9.60 1.05
C LEU A 227 3.17 -10.35 1.32
N ARG A 228 2.14 -10.06 0.53
CA ARG A 228 0.84 -10.74 0.62
C ARG A 228 0.34 -11.30 -0.70
N TYR A 229 -0.60 -12.23 -0.63
CA TYR A 229 -1.09 -13.03 -1.76
C TYR A 229 -1.71 -12.17 -2.87
N ALA A 230 -2.32 -11.02 -2.56
CA ALA A 230 -2.80 -10.10 -3.59
C ALA A 230 -1.70 -9.58 -4.53
N GLU A 231 -0.46 -9.46 -4.06
CA GLU A 231 0.67 -9.11 -4.93
C GLU A 231 0.95 -10.22 -5.93
N VAL A 232 0.86 -11.50 -5.52
CA VAL A 232 1.02 -12.64 -6.43
C VAL A 232 -0.03 -12.58 -7.54
N ILE A 233 -1.28 -12.29 -7.19
CA ILE A 233 -2.37 -12.15 -8.15
C ILE A 233 -2.13 -10.97 -9.10
N LEU A 234 -1.75 -9.79 -8.60
CA LEU A 234 -1.52 -8.62 -9.46
C LEU A 234 -0.24 -8.75 -10.30
N MET A 235 0.81 -9.40 -9.80
CA MET A 235 1.99 -9.76 -10.60
C MET A 235 1.61 -10.73 -11.72
N ALA A 236 0.80 -11.76 -11.43
CA ALA A 236 0.30 -12.67 -12.46
C ALA A 236 -0.52 -11.92 -13.53
N ALA A 237 -1.41 -11.01 -13.12
CA ALA A 237 -2.18 -10.18 -14.05
C ALA A 237 -1.27 -9.35 -14.96
N GLU A 238 -0.26 -8.69 -14.39
CA GLU A 238 0.69 -7.86 -15.14
C GLU A 238 1.48 -8.69 -16.15
N ILE A 239 2.04 -9.81 -15.70
CA ILE A 239 2.88 -10.66 -16.54
C ILE A 239 2.06 -11.30 -17.67
N GLU A 240 0.85 -11.78 -17.36
CA GLU A 240 -0.05 -12.35 -18.38
C GLU A 240 -0.48 -11.30 -19.40
N ASN A 241 -0.72 -10.07 -18.98
CA ASN A 241 -0.99 -8.98 -19.92
C ASN A 241 0.20 -8.73 -20.87
N GLU A 242 1.41 -8.66 -20.31
CA GLU A 242 2.63 -8.42 -21.08
C GLU A 242 2.92 -9.56 -22.06
N LEU A 243 2.83 -10.82 -21.62
CA LEU A 243 3.19 -11.99 -22.42
C LEU A 243 2.06 -12.45 -23.35
N ASN A 244 0.84 -12.54 -22.83
CA ASN A 244 -0.28 -13.25 -23.45
C ASN A 244 -1.49 -12.34 -23.78
N GLY A 245 -1.46 -11.08 -23.32
CA GLY A 245 -2.48 -10.08 -23.61
C GLY A 245 -3.61 -10.01 -22.58
N PRO A 246 -4.52 -9.04 -22.74
CA PRO A 246 -5.49 -8.66 -21.70
C PRO A 246 -6.39 -9.81 -21.26
N SER A 247 -6.85 -10.66 -22.19
CA SER A 247 -7.72 -11.79 -21.87
C SER A 247 -7.12 -12.76 -20.86
N ALA A 248 -5.79 -12.94 -20.86
CA ALA A 248 -5.09 -13.81 -19.92
C ALA A 248 -4.93 -13.16 -18.53
N ALA A 249 -4.94 -11.83 -18.45
CA ALA A 249 -4.86 -11.08 -17.20
C ALA A 249 -6.21 -10.94 -16.47
N VAL A 250 -7.32 -10.93 -17.23
CA VAL A 250 -8.69 -10.74 -16.71
C VAL A 250 -9.00 -11.61 -15.48
N PRO A 251 -8.71 -12.93 -15.44
CA PRO A 251 -9.05 -13.78 -14.29
C PRO A 251 -8.39 -13.34 -12.98
N TYR A 252 -7.19 -12.76 -13.05
CA TYR A 252 -6.45 -12.31 -11.87
C TYR A 252 -6.95 -10.95 -11.39
N LEU A 253 -7.14 -9.99 -12.31
CA LEU A 253 -7.70 -8.68 -11.96
C LEU A 253 -9.13 -8.81 -11.40
N LYS A 254 -9.93 -9.74 -11.92
CA LYS A 254 -11.26 -10.04 -11.37
C LYS A 254 -11.21 -10.44 -9.90
N GLN A 255 -10.26 -11.27 -9.47
CA GLN A 255 -10.18 -11.73 -8.08
C GLN A 255 -10.01 -10.55 -7.10
N ILE A 256 -9.09 -9.63 -7.40
CA ILE A 256 -8.86 -8.44 -6.57
C ILE A 256 -10.10 -7.56 -6.50
N ARG A 257 -10.74 -7.30 -7.66
CA ARG A 257 -11.92 -6.45 -7.74
C ARG A 257 -13.14 -7.09 -7.07
N GLN A 258 -13.36 -8.39 -7.22
CA GLN A 258 -14.46 -9.10 -6.56
C GLN A 258 -14.37 -9.02 -5.04
N ARG A 259 -13.16 -9.03 -4.49
CA ARG A 259 -12.92 -8.84 -3.05
C ARG A 259 -13.18 -7.39 -2.62
N ALA A 260 -12.89 -6.42 -3.50
CA ALA A 260 -13.07 -4.99 -3.22
C ALA A 260 -14.54 -4.52 -3.30
N PHE A 261 -15.41 -5.19 -4.05
CA PHE A 261 -16.80 -4.79 -4.26
C PHE A 261 -17.80 -5.84 -3.76
N ALA A 262 -18.94 -5.40 -3.24
CA ALA A 262 -20.03 -6.29 -2.89
C ALA A 262 -20.54 -7.06 -4.13
N GLN A 263 -21.02 -8.29 -3.93
CA GLN A 263 -21.46 -9.17 -5.02
C GLN A 263 -22.56 -8.53 -5.90
N ALA A 264 -23.43 -7.71 -5.31
CA ALA A 264 -24.47 -6.98 -6.04
C ALA A 264 -23.91 -5.98 -7.07
N ASP A 265 -22.68 -5.49 -6.88
CA ASP A 265 -22.02 -4.52 -7.76
C ASP A 265 -21.11 -5.18 -8.81
N TRP A 266 -20.82 -6.48 -8.69
CA TRP A 266 -19.94 -7.21 -9.61
C TRP A 266 -20.30 -7.06 -11.09
N PRO A 267 -21.57 -7.10 -11.53
CA PRO A 267 -21.89 -6.96 -12.95
C PRO A 267 -21.33 -5.67 -13.57
N THR A 268 -21.28 -4.57 -12.81
CA THR A 268 -20.82 -3.26 -13.31
C THR A 268 -19.37 -2.95 -12.91
N LYS A 269 -19.02 -3.13 -11.63
CA LYS A 269 -17.72 -2.74 -11.08
C LYS A 269 -16.63 -3.78 -11.32
N VAL A 270 -16.99 -5.02 -11.64
CA VAL A 270 -16.05 -6.10 -11.94
C VAL A 270 -16.17 -6.54 -13.40
N ASP A 271 -17.29 -7.15 -13.78
CA ASP A 271 -17.41 -7.83 -15.07
C ASP A 271 -17.40 -6.87 -16.25
N ALA A 272 -18.27 -5.85 -16.25
CA ALA A 272 -18.27 -4.84 -17.31
C ALA A 272 -16.94 -4.06 -17.36
N TYR A 273 -16.37 -3.73 -16.20
CA TYR A 273 -15.08 -3.04 -16.10
C TYR A 273 -13.96 -3.82 -16.80
N VAL A 274 -13.73 -5.07 -16.45
CA VAL A 274 -12.62 -5.84 -17.04
C VAL A 274 -12.89 -6.24 -18.50
N ASN A 275 -14.16 -6.42 -18.89
CA ASN A 275 -14.52 -6.71 -20.28
C ASN A 275 -14.24 -5.52 -21.22
N ALA A 276 -14.19 -4.29 -20.69
CA ALA A 276 -13.84 -3.10 -21.46
C ALA A 276 -12.32 -2.95 -21.71
N LEU A 277 -11.47 -3.70 -20.99
CA LEU A 277 -10.01 -3.64 -21.08
C LEU A 277 -9.52 -4.47 -22.29
N SER A 278 -9.80 -3.97 -23.49
CA SER A 278 -9.64 -4.71 -24.75
C SER A 278 -8.23 -4.69 -25.35
N SER A 279 -7.29 -3.93 -24.77
CA SER A 279 -5.89 -3.85 -25.22
C SER A 279 -4.91 -4.05 -24.07
N LYS A 280 -3.64 -4.32 -24.40
CA LYS A 280 -2.57 -4.46 -23.40
C LYS A 280 -2.39 -3.17 -22.60
N GLU A 281 -2.48 -2.02 -23.27
CA GLU A 281 -2.31 -0.70 -22.68
C GLU A 281 -3.43 -0.39 -21.69
N LEU A 282 -4.69 -0.63 -22.07
CA LEU A 282 -5.85 -0.44 -21.18
C LEU A 282 -5.78 -1.35 -19.96
N MET A 283 -5.43 -2.63 -20.16
CA MET A 283 -5.25 -3.56 -19.04
C MET A 283 -4.08 -3.16 -18.15
N PHE A 284 -2.96 -2.71 -18.72
CA PHE A 284 -1.82 -2.24 -17.95
C PHE A 284 -2.17 -1.00 -17.12
N GLU A 285 -2.87 -0.02 -17.69
CA GLU A 285 -3.35 1.15 -16.94
C GLU A 285 -4.30 0.75 -15.80
N ALA A 286 -5.21 -0.20 -16.05
CA ALA A 286 -6.07 -0.75 -15.00
C ALA A 286 -5.26 -1.41 -13.89
N ILE A 287 -4.21 -2.18 -14.20
CA ILE A 287 -3.31 -2.80 -13.22
C ILE A 287 -2.53 -1.73 -12.43
N VAL A 288 -2.06 -0.67 -13.09
CA VAL A 288 -1.40 0.47 -12.44
C VAL A 288 -2.35 1.15 -11.45
N ASN A 289 -3.63 1.32 -11.80
CA ASN A 289 -4.62 1.91 -10.90
C ASN A 289 -4.99 0.94 -9.76
N GLU A 290 -5.22 -0.33 -10.08
CA GLU A 290 -5.54 -1.36 -9.09
C GLU A 290 -4.40 -1.51 -8.06
N HIS A 291 -3.14 -1.45 -8.49
CA HIS A 291 -1.99 -1.44 -7.58
C HIS A 291 -1.99 -0.21 -6.65
N ALA A 292 -2.46 0.95 -7.13
CA ALA A 292 -2.55 2.15 -6.28
C ALA A 292 -3.60 1.95 -5.18
N PHE A 293 -4.77 1.43 -5.55
CA PHE A 293 -5.89 1.17 -4.63
C PHE A 293 -5.59 0.06 -3.64
N GLU A 294 -5.04 -1.04 -4.13
CA GLU A 294 -4.77 -2.24 -3.36
C GLU A 294 -3.67 -1.99 -2.32
N PHE A 295 -2.54 -1.42 -2.74
CA PHE A 295 -1.32 -1.31 -1.92
C PHE A 295 -1.06 0.09 -1.35
N CYS A 296 -2.05 0.98 -1.34
CA CYS A 296 -1.90 2.32 -0.76
C CYS A 296 -1.45 2.22 0.72
N GLY A 297 -0.39 2.94 1.09
CA GLY A 297 0.18 2.88 2.44
C GLY A 297 1.10 1.70 2.74
N GLU A 298 1.24 0.72 1.84
CA GLU A 298 2.06 -0.49 2.08
C GLU A 298 3.50 -0.37 1.58
N MET A 299 3.94 0.84 1.19
CA MET A 299 5.29 1.15 0.68
C MET A 299 5.70 0.50 -0.65
N GLU A 300 4.76 -0.05 -1.42
CA GLU A 300 5.05 -0.70 -2.71
C GLU A 300 5.04 0.25 -3.92
N ARG A 301 4.28 1.36 -3.83
CA ARG A 301 3.95 2.20 -5.00
C ARG A 301 5.17 2.78 -5.71
N LYS A 302 6.15 3.32 -4.98
CA LYS A 302 7.33 3.98 -5.58
C LYS A 302 8.12 3.01 -6.45
N SER A 303 8.42 1.81 -5.94
CA SER A 303 9.19 0.79 -6.66
C SER A 303 8.46 0.32 -7.92
N ALA A 304 7.14 0.12 -7.84
CA ALA A 304 6.31 -0.22 -9.00
C ALA A 304 6.34 0.88 -10.09
N LEU A 305 6.20 2.15 -9.70
CA LEU A 305 6.28 3.27 -10.65
C LEU A 305 7.66 3.38 -11.29
N ILE A 306 8.74 3.11 -10.56
CA ILE A 306 10.10 3.11 -11.12
C ILE A 306 10.22 2.03 -12.22
N ARG A 307 9.86 0.78 -11.92
CA ARG A 307 10.01 -0.33 -12.89
C ARG A 307 9.11 -0.18 -14.12
N TRP A 308 8.01 0.56 -13.99
CA TRP A 308 7.12 0.91 -15.09
C TRP A 308 7.53 2.17 -15.86
N ASN A 309 8.55 2.90 -15.40
CA ASN A 309 8.92 4.21 -15.94
C ASN A 309 7.79 5.25 -15.87
N LEU A 310 7.09 5.29 -14.72
CA LEU A 310 5.93 6.14 -14.46
C LEU A 310 6.11 7.04 -13.22
N LEU A 311 7.29 7.07 -12.61
CA LEU A 311 7.48 7.80 -11.35
C LEU A 311 7.27 9.29 -11.54
N GLN A 312 7.98 9.95 -12.47
CA GLN A 312 7.78 11.37 -12.75
C GLN A 312 6.33 11.70 -13.09
N SER A 313 5.75 11.01 -14.07
CA SER A 313 4.41 11.32 -14.59
C SER A 313 3.33 11.18 -13.52
N LYS A 314 3.41 10.16 -12.65
CA LYS A 314 2.45 10.00 -11.55
C LYS A 314 2.66 11.00 -10.40
N MET A 315 3.89 11.48 -10.18
CA MET A 315 4.13 12.56 -9.23
C MET A 315 3.61 13.91 -9.74
N GLU A 316 3.70 14.18 -11.04
CA GLU A 316 3.08 15.34 -11.69
C GLU A 316 1.56 15.28 -11.66
N GLU A 317 0.98 14.11 -11.96
CA GLU A 317 -0.46 13.86 -11.81
C GLU A 317 -0.92 14.15 -10.38
N ALA A 318 -0.18 13.68 -9.37
CA ALA A 318 -0.49 13.92 -7.96
C ALA A 318 -0.47 15.42 -7.61
N LEU A 319 0.50 16.20 -8.11
CA LEU A 319 0.52 17.65 -7.92
C LEU A 319 -0.71 18.32 -8.55
N MET A 320 -1.07 17.89 -9.77
CA MET A 320 -2.22 18.44 -10.49
C MET A 320 -3.52 18.13 -9.73
N LYS A 321 -3.71 16.89 -9.28
CA LYS A 321 -4.86 16.46 -8.49
C LYS A 321 -4.98 17.18 -7.15
N MET A 322 -3.87 17.37 -6.45
CA MET A 322 -3.86 18.16 -5.20
C MET A 322 -4.33 19.61 -5.43
N ASN A 323 -3.89 20.25 -6.53
CA ASN A 323 -4.34 21.59 -6.89
C ASN A 323 -5.80 21.63 -7.33
N ASN A 324 -6.25 20.64 -8.10
CA ASN A 324 -7.65 20.55 -8.52
C ASN A 324 -8.57 20.32 -7.32
N LEU A 325 -8.20 19.46 -6.37
CA LEU A 325 -8.96 19.23 -5.14
C LEU A 325 -9.01 20.50 -4.28
N ARG A 326 -7.86 21.13 -4.03
CA ARG A 326 -7.76 22.40 -3.28
C ARG A 326 -8.73 23.46 -3.78
N ASN A 327 -8.81 23.60 -5.11
CA ASN A 327 -9.61 24.64 -5.75
C ASN A 327 -11.01 24.14 -6.16
N GLN A 328 -11.33 22.87 -5.88
CA GLN A 328 -12.55 22.19 -6.33
C GLN A 328 -12.83 22.42 -7.82
N THR A 329 -11.83 22.18 -8.66
CA THR A 329 -11.91 22.32 -10.12
C THR A 329 -11.75 20.97 -10.82
N GLY A 330 -12.06 20.94 -12.12
CA GLY A 330 -11.90 19.76 -12.95
C GLY A 330 -12.68 18.55 -12.39
N GLU A 331 -11.98 17.46 -12.15
CA GLU A 331 -12.56 16.22 -11.63
C GLU A 331 -12.99 16.28 -10.15
N TYR A 332 -12.76 17.39 -9.44
CA TYR A 332 -13.17 17.56 -8.04
C TYR A 332 -14.22 18.67 -7.85
N ALA A 333 -14.84 19.16 -8.94
CA ALA A 333 -15.87 20.20 -8.88
C ALA A 333 -17.18 19.78 -8.18
N ASP A 334 -17.39 18.48 -7.99
CA ASP A 334 -18.56 17.88 -7.33
C ASP A 334 -18.26 17.34 -5.92
N VAL A 335 -17.02 17.55 -5.43
CA VAL A 335 -16.62 17.20 -4.07
C VAL A 335 -17.16 18.27 -3.11
N PRO A 336 -17.87 17.90 -2.02
CA PRO A 336 -18.41 18.89 -1.09
C PRO A 336 -17.33 19.68 -0.35
N SER A 337 -17.58 20.97 -0.10
CA SER A 337 -16.67 21.84 0.66
C SER A 337 -16.83 21.70 2.17
N ASN A 338 -17.95 21.16 2.64
CA ASN A 338 -18.33 21.14 4.06
C ASN A 338 -18.64 19.72 4.52
N LEU A 339 -18.26 19.41 5.75
CA LEU A 339 -18.67 18.20 6.45
C LEU A 339 -19.67 18.52 7.55
N TYR A 340 -20.63 17.63 7.72
CA TYR A 340 -21.50 17.56 8.89
C TYR A 340 -21.22 16.25 9.60
N TYR A 341 -21.14 16.27 10.93
CA TYR A 341 -20.80 15.07 11.68
C TYR A 341 -21.54 14.97 13.02
N ARG A 342 -21.68 13.73 13.49
CA ARG A 342 -22.25 13.42 14.80
C ARG A 342 -21.57 12.17 15.34
N TYR A 343 -21.75 11.94 16.64
CA TYR A 343 -21.20 10.75 17.29
C TYR A 343 -22.19 9.60 17.32
N VAL A 344 -21.75 8.45 16.82
CA VAL A 344 -22.45 7.17 16.86
C VAL A 344 -21.66 6.15 17.67
N ALA A 345 -22.28 5.02 17.97
CA ALA A 345 -21.60 3.93 18.68
C ALA A 345 -20.46 3.36 17.83
N ASP A 346 -19.30 3.16 18.44
CA ASP A 346 -18.18 2.39 17.89
C ASP A 346 -18.35 0.88 18.19
N GLU A 347 -17.40 0.05 17.78
CA GLU A 347 -17.43 -1.41 17.98
C GLU A 347 -17.50 -1.82 19.46
N ASP A 348 -16.97 -1.00 20.37
CA ASP A 348 -17.04 -1.18 21.83
C ASP A 348 -18.38 -0.73 22.45
N GLY A 349 -19.28 -0.17 21.64
CA GLY A 349 -20.59 0.34 22.06
C GLY A 349 -20.58 1.77 22.62
N LEU A 350 -19.41 2.40 22.78
CA LEU A 350 -19.28 3.79 23.21
C LEU A 350 -19.61 4.73 22.05
N ARG A 351 -20.28 5.87 22.32
CA ARG A 351 -20.61 6.87 21.28
C ARG A 351 -19.42 7.78 20.96
N THR A 352 -18.36 7.19 20.41
CA THR A 352 -17.06 7.85 20.15
C THR A 352 -16.74 7.98 18.66
N LYS A 353 -17.44 7.25 17.79
CA LYS A 353 -17.18 7.21 16.34
C LYS A 353 -17.90 8.35 15.61
N LEU A 354 -17.24 8.93 14.60
CA LEU A 354 -17.84 9.92 13.71
C LEU A 354 -18.70 9.23 12.65
N ASP A 355 -19.94 9.71 12.53
CA ASP A 355 -20.82 9.54 11.37
C ASP A 355 -20.77 10.86 10.60
N ILE A 356 -20.30 10.81 9.35
CA ILE A 356 -19.91 11.99 8.57
C ILE A 356 -20.72 12.05 7.27
N TYR A 357 -21.31 13.19 6.99
CA TYR A 357 -21.93 13.56 5.71
C TYR A 357 -21.11 14.67 5.05
N GLY A 358 -20.90 14.59 3.73
CA GLY A 358 -20.12 15.56 2.94
C GLY A 358 -18.77 15.02 2.46
N LEU A 359 -18.42 13.77 2.81
CA LEU A 359 -17.21 13.14 2.28
C LEU A 359 -17.44 12.57 0.88
N ASN A 360 -18.64 12.09 0.55
CA ASN A 360 -18.90 11.53 -0.76
C ASN A 360 -19.28 12.63 -1.77
N ARG A 361 -18.93 12.41 -3.03
CA ARG A 361 -19.33 13.28 -4.15
C ARG A 361 -20.85 13.46 -4.16
N GLY A 362 -21.30 14.69 -4.33
CA GLY A 362 -22.73 15.03 -4.37
C GLY A 362 -23.43 15.20 -3.01
N GLU A 363 -22.76 14.97 -1.89
CA GLU A 363 -23.31 15.21 -0.53
C GLU A 363 -23.27 16.71 -0.16
N ASN A 364 -23.99 17.54 -0.92
CA ASN A 364 -23.95 19.00 -0.80
C ASN A 364 -25.13 19.61 -0.02
N SER A 365 -26.02 18.79 0.53
CA SER A 365 -27.17 19.28 1.29
C SER A 365 -26.74 19.88 2.63
N ASP A 366 -27.48 20.89 3.10
CA ASP A 366 -27.35 21.37 4.47
C ASP A 366 -27.95 20.34 5.44
N MET A 367 -27.10 19.76 6.28
CA MET A 367 -27.47 18.74 7.26
C MET A 367 -27.41 19.24 8.72
N SER A 368 -27.36 20.56 8.93
CA SER A 368 -27.32 21.19 10.26
C SER A 368 -28.52 20.85 11.15
N GLY A 369 -29.65 20.43 10.57
CA GLY A 369 -30.83 19.96 11.31
C GLY A 369 -30.72 18.52 11.83
N GLU A 370 -29.83 17.70 11.28
CA GLU A 370 -29.69 16.27 11.59
C GLU A 370 -28.36 15.92 12.28
N TYR A 371 -27.32 16.72 12.03
CA TYR A 371 -25.97 16.55 12.55
C TYR A 371 -25.61 17.71 13.48
N THR A 372 -24.89 17.41 14.55
CA THR A 372 -24.57 18.38 15.60
C THR A 372 -23.25 19.11 15.38
N GLY A 373 -22.37 18.54 14.55
CA GLY A 373 -21.07 19.09 14.20
C GLY A 373 -21.02 19.54 12.75
N PHE A 374 -20.15 20.52 12.49
CA PHE A 374 -19.89 21.11 11.18
C PHE A 374 -18.40 21.41 11.05
N GLU A 375 -17.82 21.22 9.88
CA GLU A 375 -16.44 21.60 9.55
C GLU A 375 -16.39 22.10 8.09
N GLU A 376 -15.75 23.26 7.86
CA GLU A 376 -15.34 23.63 6.50
C GLU A 376 -14.15 22.74 6.14
N TRP A 377 -14.33 21.90 5.12
CA TRP A 377 -13.43 20.77 4.85
C TRP A 377 -12.44 21.04 3.74
N ILE A 378 -12.92 21.56 2.62
CA ILE A 378 -12.10 21.90 1.47
C ILE A 378 -12.27 23.38 1.19
N ALA A 379 -11.16 24.09 1.32
CA ALA A 379 -10.99 25.46 0.89
C ALA A 379 -9.52 25.65 0.45
N PRO A 380 -9.22 26.66 -0.38
CA PRO A 380 -7.86 26.88 -0.89
C PRO A 380 -6.77 26.91 0.17
N ASP A 381 -7.08 27.46 1.35
CA ASP A 381 -6.12 27.62 2.46
C ASP A 381 -6.00 26.36 3.36
N LEU A 382 -6.90 25.37 3.21
CA LEU A 382 -6.90 24.13 4.02
C LEU A 382 -6.00 23.02 3.45
N ILE A 383 -5.60 23.14 2.20
CA ILE A 383 -4.48 22.38 1.65
C ILE A 383 -3.35 23.39 1.49
N ALA A 384 -2.27 23.32 2.27
CA ALA A 384 -1.23 24.35 2.26
C ALA A 384 -0.23 24.22 1.09
N ASP A 385 0.38 25.33 0.64
CA ASP A 385 1.35 25.32 -0.47
C ASP A 385 2.56 24.44 -0.15
N ALA A 386 3.00 24.51 1.11
CA ALA A 386 4.07 23.69 1.63
C ALA A 386 3.74 22.19 1.51
N LYS A 387 2.48 21.78 1.69
CA LYS A 387 2.06 20.38 1.49
C LYS A 387 2.26 19.97 0.05
N ILE A 388 1.74 20.74 -0.91
CA ILE A 388 1.84 20.44 -2.35
C ILE A 388 3.32 20.44 -2.79
N ALA A 389 4.09 21.44 -2.38
CA ALA A 389 5.51 21.54 -2.70
C ALA A 389 6.39 20.44 -2.06
N SER A 390 5.90 19.74 -1.02
CA SER A 390 6.64 18.67 -0.35
C SER A 390 6.57 17.32 -1.06
N LEU A 391 5.70 17.14 -2.06
CA LEU A 391 5.54 15.85 -2.77
C LEU A 391 6.86 15.37 -3.40
N TYR A 392 7.62 16.28 -4.02
CA TYR A 392 9.01 16.05 -4.43
C TYR A 392 9.74 17.38 -4.63
N LYS A 393 11.05 17.38 -4.41
CA LYS A 393 11.92 18.57 -4.60
C LYS A 393 12.77 18.49 -5.86
N ASN A 394 13.42 17.35 -6.06
CA ASN A 394 14.23 17.08 -7.25
C ASN A 394 13.41 16.22 -8.22
N GLU A 395 13.76 16.25 -9.51
CA GLU A 395 13.14 15.45 -10.57
C GLU A 395 13.05 13.95 -10.17
N PRO A 396 11.84 13.42 -9.87
CA PRO A 396 11.66 12.05 -9.40
C PRO A 396 12.42 10.97 -10.19
N ASP A 397 12.38 11.05 -11.52
CA ASP A 397 13.00 10.06 -12.41
C ASP A 397 14.53 10.02 -12.29
N LYS A 398 15.17 11.14 -11.97
CA LYS A 398 16.62 11.23 -11.73
C LYS A 398 17.01 11.03 -10.27
N ASN A 399 16.05 10.81 -9.37
CA ASN A 399 16.26 10.70 -7.91
C ASN A 399 15.51 9.49 -7.35
N GLN A 400 15.68 8.33 -8.00
CA GLN A 400 14.91 7.13 -7.67
C GLN A 400 15.36 6.52 -6.33
N PHE A 401 16.65 6.59 -6.01
CA PHE A 401 17.26 5.91 -4.87
C PHE A 401 17.87 6.88 -3.87
N TRP A 402 18.02 6.43 -2.61
CA TRP A 402 18.80 7.17 -1.62
C TRP A 402 20.29 7.14 -2.00
N PRO A 403 21.04 8.22 -1.75
CA PRO A 403 22.48 8.18 -1.89
C PRO A 403 23.07 7.24 -0.83
N ILE A 404 24.24 6.66 -1.14
CA ILE A 404 25.09 6.01 -0.14
C ILE A 404 25.49 7.10 0.87
N TRP A 405 25.17 6.87 2.14
CA TRP A 405 25.50 7.81 3.21
C TRP A 405 27.01 8.06 3.27
N GLN A 406 27.40 9.33 3.47
CA GLN A 406 28.79 9.78 3.46
C GLN A 406 29.70 8.97 4.39
N VAL A 407 29.20 8.56 5.56
CA VAL A 407 29.94 7.74 6.52
C VAL A 407 30.42 6.40 5.91
N PHE A 408 29.63 5.79 5.02
CA PHE A 408 30.02 4.56 4.34
C PHE A 408 31.01 4.81 3.21
N ILE A 409 30.88 5.95 2.52
CA ILE A 409 31.84 6.37 1.48
C ILE A 409 33.22 6.61 2.11
N ASP A 410 33.29 7.41 3.17
CA ASP A 410 34.54 7.75 3.86
C ASP A 410 35.22 6.49 4.43
N ALA A 411 34.43 5.55 4.96
CA ALA A 411 34.93 4.29 5.50
C ALA A 411 35.31 3.26 4.42
N SER A 412 34.97 3.48 3.15
CA SER A 412 35.16 2.49 2.08
C SER A 412 36.59 2.41 1.51
N ASN A 413 37.47 3.33 1.91
CA ASN A 413 38.82 3.48 1.32
C ASN A 413 38.77 3.65 -0.21
N GLY A 414 37.85 4.50 -0.68
CA GLY A 414 37.68 4.83 -2.10
C GLY A 414 36.94 3.78 -2.94
N MET A 415 36.36 2.75 -2.32
CA MET A 415 35.63 1.69 -3.05
C MET A 415 34.16 2.01 -3.33
N LEU A 416 33.57 2.98 -2.61
CA LEU A 416 32.19 3.40 -2.77
C LEU A 416 32.12 4.86 -3.24
N THR A 417 31.19 5.13 -4.16
CA THR A 417 30.85 6.47 -4.68
C THR A 417 29.37 6.51 -5.02
N ASN A 418 28.75 7.69 -4.96
CA ASN A 418 27.41 7.92 -5.51
C ASN A 418 27.49 8.09 -7.02
N ASP A 419 26.76 7.25 -7.77
CA ASP A 419 26.81 7.24 -9.24
C ASP A 419 25.85 8.23 -9.91
N TYR A 420 24.90 8.77 -9.15
CA TYR A 420 23.71 9.41 -9.71
C TYR A 420 23.73 10.95 -9.62
N GLY A 421 24.90 11.53 -9.34
CA GLY A 421 25.11 12.98 -9.35
C GLY A 421 24.47 13.74 -8.17
N TYR A 422 24.10 13.03 -7.10
CA TYR A 422 23.60 13.58 -5.84
C TYR A 422 24.18 12.88 -4.62
#